data_AF-A0A2V7S6I2-F1
#
_entry.id   AF-A0A2V7S6I2-F1
#
_cell.length_a   1.000
_cell.length_b   1.000
_cell.length_c   1.000
_cell.angle_alpha   90.00
_cell.angle_beta   90.00
_cell.angle_gamma   90.00
#
_symmetry.space_group_name_H-M   'P 1'
#
loop_
_entity.id
_entity.type
_entity.pdbx_description
1 polymer ?
#
loop_
_entity_poly.entity_id
_entity_poly.type
_entity_poly.pdbx_seq_one_letter_code
_entity_poly.pdbx_strand_id
1 'polypeptide(L)'
;MFALHGTADAPENELLDAGIHGVIERGLERHVDSLSRRGAGYHLVANGAEGDVSPDWPAQSRCGPPMLRPTLSPGGPRTPPAPWEWRDPAPAWMGLCLAAARRYVNAAGDSLAARAAALFDSLGPGLRGDLHIGVAFRTLRLKGDPRLCPYPEAGSSTVGGAEDGRTRLYGWRLFGIFPLGLEAAGHAIRRNPHDCQREKRVVLGRVQRWLVGKHGLPEVAQLSVIRLGDLLLGVVPAEVTTRAGAQIERAMADSARASGLTPRAVTIVGLANGYMQYVTTDAEYGEQTYEGGSTLYGPNTAAVLAVELGRLAATLARSGASPVNRVEQIDAYPGKSETILPRRTAGPAPERVTRVVLSQVCAGDTLVVRWRDLHPGRLVPADGPVLRIERLAGEGWDVAAWDGDRELEIRAVRSLGRRGYVWEARWYHGRVAGPFRVVLVARPGLPEVAGHSVPC
;
A
#
# COMPACT_ATOMS: atom_id res chain seq x y z
N MET A 1 -9.44 -9.21 8.60
CA MET A 1 -9.52 -7.74 8.40
C MET A 1 -8.90 -7.09 9.60
N PHE A 2 -7.98 -6.16 9.37
CA PHE A 2 -7.21 -5.50 10.41
C PHE A 2 -6.96 -4.07 9.95
N ALA A 3 -7.29 -3.10 10.80
CA ALA A 3 -7.08 -1.68 10.51
C ALA A 3 -5.64 -1.32 10.86
N LEU A 4 -4.80 -1.18 9.84
CA LEU A 4 -3.42 -0.74 9.94
C LEU A 4 -2.96 -0.24 8.57
N HIS A 5 -2.22 0.86 8.54
CA HIS A 5 -1.52 1.22 7.31
C HIS A 5 -0.36 0.26 7.03
N GLY A 6 -0.17 -0.07 5.74
CA GLY A 6 1.00 -0.79 5.24
C GLY A 6 2.28 0.07 5.16
N THR A 7 2.39 1.15 5.94
CA THR A 7 3.41 2.22 5.83
C THR A 7 4.60 2.03 6.77
N ALA A 8 4.79 0.82 7.30
CA ALA A 8 5.90 0.53 8.21
C ALA A 8 7.27 0.53 7.50
N ASP A 9 7.29 0.38 6.18
CA ASP A 9 8.46 0.63 5.36
C ASP A 9 8.65 2.13 5.12
N ALA A 10 9.90 2.58 5.30
CA ALA A 10 10.24 3.97 5.09
C ALA A 10 10.03 4.38 3.61
N PRO A 11 9.56 5.61 3.31
CA PRO A 11 9.38 6.10 1.95
C PRO A 11 10.64 6.05 1.06
N GLU A 12 11.81 5.98 1.69
CA GLU A 12 13.12 5.87 1.04
C GLU A 12 13.48 4.43 0.66
N ASN A 13 12.62 3.45 0.97
CA ASN A 13 12.77 2.08 0.50
C ASN A 13 12.58 2.02 -1.03
N GLU A 14 13.63 1.59 -1.73
CA GLU A 14 13.63 1.42 -3.19
C GLU A 14 13.25 -0.01 -3.63
N LEU A 15 12.97 -0.91 -2.69
CA LEU A 15 12.56 -2.28 -2.98
C LEU A 15 11.04 -2.36 -3.09
N LEU A 16 10.58 -3.13 -4.08
CA LEU A 16 9.17 -3.52 -4.13
C LEU A 16 8.93 -4.55 -3.03
N ASP A 17 8.05 -4.21 -2.08
CA ASP A 17 7.68 -5.06 -0.96
C ASP A 17 6.17 -4.90 -0.69
N ALA A 18 5.54 -5.92 -0.10
CA ALA A 18 4.13 -5.90 0.28
C ALA A 18 3.89 -5.32 1.69
N GLY A 19 4.94 -4.79 2.30
CA GLY A 19 5.01 -4.24 3.64
C GLY A 19 4.61 -5.23 4.72
N ILE A 20 4.24 -4.68 5.86
CA ILE A 20 3.79 -5.46 7.02
C ILE A 20 2.59 -6.36 6.69
N HIS A 21 1.73 -5.98 5.74
CA HIS A 21 0.60 -6.82 5.32
C HIS A 21 1.06 -8.09 4.61
N GLY A 22 2.01 -8.00 3.68
CA GLY A 22 2.59 -9.17 3.04
C GLY A 22 3.29 -10.11 4.02
N VAL A 23 3.95 -9.55 5.03
CA VAL A 23 4.56 -10.33 6.13
C VAL A 23 3.50 -11.13 6.89
N ILE A 24 2.36 -10.51 7.22
CA ILE A 24 1.23 -11.16 7.91
C ILE A 24 0.61 -12.25 7.03
N GLU A 25 0.30 -11.93 5.77
CA GLU A 25 -0.30 -12.86 4.81
C GLU A 25 0.57 -14.09 4.63
N ARG A 26 1.87 -13.89 4.39
CA ARG A 26 2.80 -14.99 4.16
C ARG A 26 2.96 -15.87 5.40
N GLY A 27 2.96 -15.27 6.60
CA GLY A 27 3.00 -16.01 7.85
C GLY A 27 1.75 -16.87 8.06
N LEU A 28 0.56 -16.33 7.76
CA LEU A 28 -0.70 -17.07 7.83
C LEU A 28 -0.77 -18.18 6.76
N GLU A 29 -0.37 -17.89 5.52
CA GLU A 29 -0.30 -18.87 4.43
C GLU A 29 0.58 -20.07 4.83
N ARG A 30 1.81 -19.82 5.30
CA ARG A 30 2.71 -20.88 5.76
C ARG A 30 2.11 -21.70 6.90
N HIS A 31 1.41 -21.07 7.84
CA HIS A 31 0.72 -21.77 8.93
C HIS A 31 -0.37 -22.70 8.40
N VAL A 32 -1.28 -22.20 7.55
CA VAL A 32 -2.38 -23.01 7.04
C VAL A 32 -1.89 -24.12 6.10
N ASP A 33 -0.92 -23.83 5.24
CA ASP A 33 -0.30 -24.84 4.36
C ASP A 33 0.35 -25.97 5.17
N SER A 34 0.92 -25.67 6.34
CA SER A 34 1.47 -26.70 7.24
C SER A 34 0.42 -27.66 7.81
N LEU A 35 -0.84 -27.22 7.88
CA LEU A 35 -1.98 -28.02 8.34
C LEU A 35 -2.66 -28.77 7.19
N SER A 36 -2.55 -28.27 5.97
CA SER A 36 -3.22 -28.85 4.79
C SER A 36 -2.52 -30.11 4.30
N ARG A 37 -3.22 -31.24 4.34
CA ARG A 37 -2.76 -32.50 3.70
C ARG A 37 -3.07 -32.58 2.20
N ARG A 38 -3.80 -31.60 1.62
CA ARG A 38 -4.41 -31.72 0.27
C ARG A 38 -4.20 -30.51 -0.67
N GLY A 39 -3.35 -29.55 -0.31
CA GLY A 39 -2.95 -28.46 -1.22
C GLY A 39 -3.15 -27.05 -0.67
N ALA A 40 -2.70 -26.06 -1.44
CA ALA A 40 -2.62 -24.65 -1.06
C ALA A 40 -3.99 -24.00 -0.88
N GLY A 41 -4.17 -23.26 0.22
CA GLY A 41 -5.31 -22.37 0.43
C GLY A 41 -5.08 -21.00 -0.20
N TYR A 42 -6.15 -20.24 -0.40
CA TYR A 42 -6.03 -18.80 -0.69
C TYR A 42 -6.22 -18.01 0.59
N HIS A 43 -5.30 -17.10 0.86
CA HIS A 43 -5.25 -16.29 2.07
C HIS A 43 -5.33 -14.82 1.69
N LEU A 44 -6.07 -14.05 2.48
CA LEU A 44 -6.25 -12.62 2.25
C LEU A 44 -6.24 -11.87 3.57
N VAL A 45 -5.34 -10.91 3.71
CA VAL A 45 -5.42 -9.86 4.72
C VAL A 45 -5.97 -8.62 4.03
N ALA A 46 -7.22 -8.31 4.34
CA ALA A 46 -7.86 -7.09 3.86
C ALA A 46 -7.73 -5.95 4.88
N ASN A 47 -7.51 -4.75 4.35
CA ASN A 47 -7.57 -3.49 5.09
C ASN A 47 -8.97 -3.24 5.67
N GLY A 48 -9.02 -2.46 6.74
CA GLY A 48 -10.20 -2.21 7.55
C GLY A 48 -10.68 -0.76 7.44
N ALA A 49 -10.84 -0.11 8.59
CA ALA A 49 -10.95 1.34 8.73
C ALA A 49 -9.61 1.88 9.24
N GLU A 50 -8.58 1.83 8.38
CA GLU A 50 -7.19 2.12 8.72
C GLU A 50 -6.81 3.60 8.64
N GLY A 51 -7.68 4.50 8.17
CA GLY A 51 -7.32 5.84 7.72
C GLY A 51 -6.60 6.73 8.73
N ASP A 52 -6.64 6.41 10.02
CA ASP A 52 -5.92 7.10 11.11
C ASP A 52 -5.06 6.14 11.96
N VAL A 53 -4.74 4.96 11.44
CA VAL A 53 -4.02 3.90 12.17
C VAL A 53 -2.64 3.65 11.56
N SER A 54 -1.61 4.19 12.20
CA SER A 54 -0.20 3.96 11.88
C SER A 54 0.31 2.64 12.50
N PRO A 55 1.28 1.95 11.87
CA PRO A 55 1.91 0.76 12.42
C PRO A 55 2.76 0.95 13.68
N ASP A 56 2.69 2.08 14.40
CA ASP A 56 3.45 2.39 15.63
C ASP A 56 4.97 2.10 15.54
N TRP A 57 5.52 2.38 14.37
CA TRP A 57 6.92 2.15 14.06
C TRP A 57 7.83 3.17 14.79
N PRO A 58 8.93 2.69 15.42
CA PRO A 58 9.73 3.47 16.33
C PRO A 58 10.55 4.56 15.62
N ALA A 59 11.01 5.58 16.36
CA ALA A 59 11.67 6.74 15.74
C ALA A 59 12.88 6.38 14.86
N GLN A 60 13.66 5.34 15.22
CA GLN A 60 14.82 4.89 14.45
C GLN A 60 14.48 4.25 13.10
N SER A 61 13.23 3.83 12.86
CA SER A 61 12.80 3.36 11.55
C SER A 61 12.29 4.48 10.64
N ARG A 62 12.12 5.71 11.17
CA ARG A 62 11.65 6.87 10.41
C ARG A 62 12.84 7.58 9.74
N CYS A 63 13.09 7.30 8.46
CA CYS A 63 14.31 7.77 7.80
C CYS A 63 14.30 9.28 7.51
N GLY A 64 13.10 9.82 7.32
CA GLY A 64 12.83 11.25 7.28
C GLY A 64 13.06 11.86 5.90
N PRO A 65 12.22 12.83 5.49
CA PRO A 65 12.29 13.37 4.14
C PRO A 65 13.58 14.18 3.93
N PRO A 66 13.95 14.43 2.66
CA PRO A 66 15.05 15.32 2.33
C PRO A 66 14.84 16.70 2.96
N MET A 67 15.91 17.30 3.49
CA MET A 67 15.86 18.61 4.13
C MET A 67 16.49 19.68 3.24
N LEU A 68 15.91 20.89 3.25
CA LEU A 68 16.49 22.04 2.57
C LEU A 68 17.71 22.53 3.36
N ARG A 69 18.88 22.54 2.72
CA ARG A 69 20.16 22.94 3.32
C ARG A 69 20.82 24.02 2.47
N PRO A 70 21.56 24.97 3.05
CA PRO A 70 22.30 25.95 2.28
C PRO A 70 23.42 25.25 1.49
N THR A 71 23.57 25.59 0.23
CA THR A 71 24.58 24.98 -0.63
C THR A 71 25.94 25.62 -0.34
N LEU A 72 26.92 24.80 0.05
CA LEU A 72 28.29 25.25 0.39
C LEU A 72 29.31 24.98 -0.73
N SER A 73 28.89 24.35 -1.83
CA SER A 73 29.79 23.99 -2.94
C SER A 73 29.98 25.15 -3.90
N PRO A 74 31.20 25.40 -4.42
CA PRO A 74 31.43 26.40 -5.44
C PRO A 74 30.65 26.06 -6.71
N GLY A 75 29.94 27.04 -7.26
CA GLY A 75 29.21 26.87 -8.52
C GLY A 75 30.14 26.64 -9.70
N GLY A 76 29.57 26.18 -10.81
CA GLY A 76 30.30 26.11 -12.07
C GLY A 76 30.62 27.52 -12.62
N PRO A 77 31.57 27.65 -13.56
CA PRO A 77 32.03 28.94 -14.08
C PRO A 77 30.94 29.78 -14.80
N ARG A 78 29.75 29.23 -15.03
CA ARG A 78 28.60 29.92 -15.66
C ARG A 78 27.30 29.84 -14.85
N THR A 79 27.32 29.20 -13.68
CA THR A 79 26.10 28.96 -12.90
C THR A 79 26.45 28.99 -11.42
N PRO A 80 26.09 30.07 -10.69
CA PRO A 80 26.22 30.06 -9.24
C PRO A 80 25.40 28.92 -8.67
N PRO A 81 25.86 28.28 -7.58
CA PRO A 81 25.12 27.21 -6.95
C PRO A 81 23.78 27.78 -6.47
N ALA A 82 22.70 27.01 -6.56
CA ALA A 82 21.45 27.41 -5.93
C ALA A 82 21.74 27.68 -4.44
N PRO A 83 21.22 28.77 -3.83
CA PRO A 83 21.54 29.10 -2.45
C PRO A 83 21.12 28.01 -1.45
N TRP A 84 20.20 27.15 -1.88
CA TRP A 84 19.69 26.01 -1.13
C TRP A 84 19.54 24.80 -2.04
N GLU A 85 19.77 23.62 -1.48
CA GLU A 85 19.51 22.35 -2.12
C GLU A 85 18.82 21.39 -1.16
N TRP A 86 18.00 20.50 -1.70
CA TRP A 86 17.44 19.40 -0.94
C TRP A 86 18.51 18.33 -0.78
N ARG A 87 18.81 17.99 0.47
CA ARG A 87 19.74 16.90 0.79
C ARG A 87 19.00 15.79 1.50
N ASP A 88 19.20 14.58 0.99
CA ASP A 88 18.79 13.38 1.68
C ASP A 88 19.51 13.27 3.03
N PRO A 89 18.92 12.52 3.98
CA PRO A 89 19.65 12.11 5.17
C PRO A 89 20.99 11.44 4.82
N ALA A 90 21.97 11.54 5.71
CA ALA A 90 23.31 11.01 5.45
C ALA A 90 23.25 9.52 5.07
N PRO A 91 24.01 9.03 4.06
CA PRO A 91 23.93 7.64 3.60
C PRO A 91 24.12 6.60 4.71
N ALA A 92 24.99 6.87 5.68
CA ALA A 92 25.20 6.00 6.84
C ALA A 92 23.94 5.92 7.74
N TRP A 93 23.25 7.04 7.95
CA TRP A 93 21.97 7.06 8.67
C TRP A 93 20.90 6.32 7.88
N MET A 94 20.82 6.54 6.56
CA MET A 94 19.85 5.88 5.70
C MET A 94 19.96 4.35 5.78
N GLY A 95 21.19 3.82 5.67
CA GLY A 95 21.42 2.38 5.79
C GLY A 95 21.01 1.82 7.16
N LEU A 96 21.31 2.53 8.26
CA LEU A 96 20.90 2.12 9.60
C LEU A 96 19.39 2.16 9.79
N CYS A 97 18.75 3.21 9.28
CA CYS A 97 17.31 3.42 9.38
C CYS A 97 16.53 2.37 8.59
N LEU A 98 16.86 2.15 7.32
CA LEU A 98 16.21 1.12 6.50
C LEU A 98 16.36 -0.28 7.12
N ALA A 99 17.53 -0.57 7.68
CA ALA A 99 17.74 -1.82 8.41
C ALA A 99 16.88 -1.91 9.69
N ALA A 100 16.67 -0.79 10.39
CA ALA A 100 15.79 -0.74 11.56
C ALA A 100 14.31 -0.88 11.18
N ALA A 101 13.86 -0.24 10.10
CA ALA A 101 12.51 -0.36 9.55
C ALA A 101 12.22 -1.82 9.17
N ARG A 102 13.09 -2.46 8.39
CA ARG A 102 12.93 -3.87 8.00
C ARG A 102 12.86 -4.80 9.21
N ARG A 103 13.71 -4.60 10.23
CA ARG A 103 13.63 -5.39 11.48
C ARG A 103 12.29 -5.19 12.19
N TYR A 104 11.79 -3.96 12.24
CA TYR A 104 10.51 -3.64 12.85
C TYR A 104 9.35 -4.30 12.09
N VAL A 105 9.26 -4.07 10.78
CA VAL A 105 8.23 -4.63 9.88
C VAL A 105 8.16 -6.14 10.03
N ASN A 106 9.31 -6.82 10.00
CA ASN A 106 9.38 -8.27 10.16
C ASN A 106 8.89 -8.72 11.53
N ALA A 107 9.38 -8.11 12.62
CA ALA A 107 9.01 -8.52 13.98
C ALA A 107 7.52 -8.23 14.29
N ALA A 108 7.02 -7.06 13.90
CA ALA A 108 5.63 -6.67 14.07
C ALA A 108 4.71 -7.56 13.22
N GLY A 109 5.07 -7.80 11.96
CA GLY A 109 4.32 -8.68 11.08
C GLY A 109 4.34 -10.14 11.53
N ASP A 110 5.44 -10.66 12.09
CA ASP A 110 5.49 -12.01 12.66
C ASP A 110 4.57 -12.15 13.89
N SER A 111 4.55 -11.14 14.76
CA SER A 111 3.63 -11.09 15.90
C SER A 111 2.17 -11.09 15.46
N LEU A 112 1.85 -10.31 14.42
CA LEU A 112 0.51 -10.24 13.84
C LEU A 112 0.13 -11.52 13.08
N ALA A 113 1.07 -12.15 12.36
CA ALA A 113 0.88 -13.44 11.71
C ALA A 113 0.58 -14.55 12.73
N ALA A 114 1.33 -14.60 13.84
CA ALA A 114 1.10 -15.56 14.92
C ALA A 114 -0.30 -15.38 15.55
N ARG A 115 -0.76 -14.14 15.71
CA ARG A 115 -2.14 -13.86 16.18
C ARG A 115 -3.19 -14.29 15.14
N ALA A 116 -2.95 -14.04 13.86
CA ALA A 116 -3.85 -14.47 12.79
C ALA A 116 -3.94 -16.01 12.73
N ALA A 117 -2.82 -16.70 12.84
CA ALA A 117 -2.76 -18.17 12.93
C ALA A 117 -3.51 -18.71 14.15
N ALA A 118 -3.31 -18.12 15.33
CA ALA A 118 -4.02 -18.51 16.54
C ALA A 118 -5.54 -18.29 16.42
N LEU A 119 -5.96 -17.18 15.79
CA LEU A 119 -7.36 -16.94 15.49
C LEU A 119 -7.91 -17.98 14.52
N PHE A 120 -7.16 -18.31 13.46
CA PHE A 120 -7.53 -19.35 12.49
C PHE A 120 -7.74 -20.71 13.18
N ASP A 121 -6.80 -21.15 14.03
CA ASP A 121 -6.89 -22.42 14.75
C ASP A 121 -8.11 -22.46 15.69
N SER A 122 -8.49 -21.32 16.26
CA SER A 122 -9.66 -21.21 17.15
C SER A 122 -11.01 -21.35 16.42
N LEU A 123 -11.04 -21.20 15.09
CA LEU A 123 -12.29 -21.25 14.32
C LEU A 123 -12.88 -22.65 14.23
N GLY A 124 -12.07 -23.72 14.35
CA GLY A 124 -12.46 -25.11 14.05
C GLY A 124 -13.84 -25.53 14.59
N PRO A 125 -14.13 -25.38 15.90
CA PRO A 125 -15.44 -25.75 16.47
C PRO A 125 -16.62 -24.87 16.03
N GLY A 126 -16.35 -23.67 15.50
CA GLY A 126 -17.36 -22.68 15.12
C GLY A 126 -17.70 -22.64 13.63
N LEU A 127 -16.95 -23.35 12.78
CA LEU A 127 -17.21 -23.40 11.34
C LEU A 127 -18.45 -24.23 11.03
N ARG A 128 -19.26 -23.75 10.09
CA ARG A 128 -20.44 -24.44 9.57
C ARG A 128 -20.22 -24.83 8.12
N GLY A 129 -20.87 -25.91 7.70
CA GLY A 129 -20.82 -26.37 6.30
C GLY A 129 -21.66 -25.53 5.33
N ASP A 130 -22.51 -24.63 5.84
CA ASP A 130 -23.32 -23.72 5.06
C ASP A 130 -22.74 -22.29 5.10
N LEU A 131 -22.48 -21.72 3.92
CA LEU A 131 -22.02 -20.35 3.77
C LEU A 131 -22.99 -19.58 2.88
N HIS A 132 -23.81 -18.73 3.51
CA HIS A 132 -24.69 -17.82 2.79
C HIS A 132 -23.88 -16.65 2.24
N ILE A 133 -23.84 -16.51 0.92
CA ILE A 133 -23.15 -15.42 0.24
C ILE A 133 -24.18 -14.51 -0.39
N GLY A 134 -24.03 -13.20 -0.19
CA GLY A 134 -24.87 -12.21 -0.86
C GLY A 134 -24.07 -10.93 -1.12
N VAL A 135 -24.38 -10.26 -2.23
CA VAL A 135 -23.70 -9.01 -2.62
C VAL A 135 -24.74 -7.98 -3.03
N ALA A 136 -24.66 -6.82 -2.41
CA ALA A 136 -25.43 -5.63 -2.79
C ALA A 136 -24.47 -4.52 -3.24
N PHE A 137 -24.61 -4.05 -4.47
CA PHE A 137 -23.72 -3.05 -5.07
C PHE A 137 -24.47 -1.75 -5.40
N ARG A 138 -23.78 -0.61 -5.30
CA ARG A 138 -24.25 0.67 -5.83
C ARG A 138 -23.11 1.61 -6.22
N THR A 139 -23.26 2.29 -7.35
CA THR A 139 -22.46 3.48 -7.67
C THR A 139 -23.12 4.72 -7.08
N LEU A 140 -22.41 5.42 -6.20
CA LEU A 140 -22.77 6.73 -5.68
C LEU A 140 -22.08 7.81 -6.53
N ARG A 141 -22.86 8.70 -7.14
CA ARG A 141 -22.31 9.92 -7.75
C ARG A 141 -21.95 10.88 -6.63
N LEU A 142 -20.67 11.21 -6.48
CA LEU A 142 -20.19 12.11 -5.43
C LEU A 142 -20.37 13.57 -5.84
N LYS A 143 -19.90 13.90 -7.05
CA LYS A 143 -19.97 15.24 -7.61
C LYS A 143 -21.42 15.61 -7.94
N GLY A 144 -21.94 16.63 -7.26
CA GLY A 144 -23.32 17.10 -7.41
C GLY A 144 -24.35 16.38 -6.55
N ASP A 145 -23.97 15.46 -5.66
CA ASP A 145 -24.88 14.97 -4.62
C ASP A 145 -25.19 16.13 -3.65
N PRO A 146 -26.47 16.46 -3.41
CA PRO A 146 -26.84 17.61 -2.57
C PRO A 146 -26.46 17.46 -1.09
N ARG A 147 -26.07 16.26 -0.65
CA ARG A 147 -25.63 15.98 0.72
C ARG A 147 -24.13 16.18 0.93
N LEU A 148 -23.37 16.26 -0.17
CA LEU A 148 -21.92 16.42 -0.21
C LEU A 148 -21.55 17.80 -0.78
N CYS A 149 -20.27 18.14 -0.70
CA CYS A 149 -19.79 19.31 -1.43
C CYS A 149 -19.81 19.09 -2.94
N PRO A 150 -20.24 20.11 -3.71
CA PRO A 150 -20.47 19.96 -5.15
C PRO A 150 -19.18 19.70 -5.93
N TYR A 151 -18.01 20.02 -5.36
CA TYR A 151 -16.70 19.79 -5.96
C TYR A 151 -15.75 19.13 -4.96
N PRO A 152 -14.96 18.14 -5.38
CA PRO A 152 -13.90 17.57 -4.54
C PRO A 152 -12.75 18.57 -4.38
N GLU A 153 -12.31 18.81 -3.14
CA GLU A 153 -11.21 19.73 -2.85
C GLU A 153 -10.29 19.17 -1.76
N ALA A 154 -8.98 19.18 -2.05
CA ALA A 154 -7.95 18.80 -1.08
C ALA A 154 -7.50 20.01 -0.24
N GLY A 155 -7.33 19.78 1.06
CA GLY A 155 -6.87 20.77 2.03
C GLY A 155 -5.35 20.93 2.05
N SER A 156 -4.86 22.05 2.57
CA SER A 156 -3.43 22.34 2.66
C SER A 156 -2.67 21.32 3.51
N SER A 157 -3.30 20.73 4.53
CA SER A 157 -2.72 19.65 5.33
C SER A 157 -2.44 18.38 4.53
N THR A 158 -3.21 18.09 3.46
CA THR A 158 -2.92 16.99 2.52
C THR A 158 -1.55 17.14 1.87
N VAL A 159 -1.13 18.37 1.57
CA VAL A 159 0.19 18.65 0.97
C VAL A 159 1.32 18.47 1.99
N GLY A 160 1.02 18.67 3.28
CA GLY A 160 1.95 18.42 4.38
C GLY A 160 2.30 16.94 4.57
N GLY A 161 1.40 16.03 4.18
CA GLY A 161 1.55 14.60 4.40
C GLY A 161 1.13 14.14 5.79
N ALA A 162 0.88 12.84 5.94
CA ALA A 162 0.51 12.20 7.20
C ALA A 162 1.71 12.12 8.16
N GLU A 163 1.45 11.70 9.40
CA GLU A 163 2.52 11.44 10.36
C GLU A 163 3.52 10.37 9.88
N ASP A 164 3.01 9.33 9.20
CA ASP A 164 3.82 8.23 8.65
C ASP A 164 4.65 8.63 7.43
N GLY A 165 4.36 9.78 6.81
CA GLY A 165 4.94 10.14 5.52
C GLY A 165 4.87 11.64 5.28
N ARG A 166 5.45 12.44 6.18
CA ARG A 166 5.49 13.90 6.00
C ARG A 166 6.23 14.25 4.72
N THR A 167 5.64 15.14 3.93
CA THR A 167 6.32 15.65 2.75
C THR A 167 7.38 16.68 3.15
N ARG A 168 8.29 16.96 2.23
CA ARG A 168 9.26 18.06 2.37
C ARG A 168 8.62 19.45 2.54
N LEU A 169 7.33 19.58 2.25
CA LEU A 169 6.57 20.83 2.37
C LEU A 169 5.89 20.99 3.74
N TYR A 170 5.97 19.98 4.61
CA TYR A 170 5.39 20.06 5.94
C TYR A 170 5.91 21.29 6.72
N GLY A 171 4.98 22.11 7.23
CA GLY A 171 5.31 23.32 7.98
C GLY A 171 5.97 24.45 7.17
N TRP A 172 6.00 24.36 5.85
CA TRP A 172 6.54 25.42 4.99
C TRP A 172 5.81 26.76 5.15
N ARG A 173 6.60 27.84 5.10
CA ARG A 173 6.12 29.22 5.23
C ARG A 173 6.53 30.05 4.01
N LEU A 174 5.61 30.87 3.51
CA LEU A 174 5.91 31.83 2.46
C LEU A 174 6.83 32.93 3.02
N PHE A 175 7.96 33.17 2.33
CA PHE A 175 9.06 34.03 2.79
C PHE A 175 9.64 33.67 4.18
N GLY A 176 9.45 32.43 4.64
CA GLY A 176 9.90 31.97 5.95
C GLY A 176 9.03 32.45 7.14
N ILE A 177 8.03 33.31 6.91
CA ILE A 177 7.25 33.94 7.99
C ILE A 177 5.74 33.70 7.88
N PHE A 178 5.17 33.59 6.68
CA PHE A 178 3.72 33.45 6.52
C PHE A 178 3.29 31.97 6.43
N PRO A 179 2.49 31.46 7.38
CA PRO A 179 2.08 30.06 7.39
C PRO A 179 1.12 29.73 6.25
N LEU A 180 1.42 28.64 5.54
CA LEU A 180 0.64 28.17 4.41
C LEU A 180 -0.44 27.15 4.80
N GLY A 181 -0.47 26.70 6.06
CA GLY A 181 -1.38 25.64 6.53
C GLY A 181 -0.95 24.26 6.05
N LEU A 182 0.35 24.05 5.84
CA LEU A 182 0.95 22.78 5.41
C LEU A 182 1.32 21.89 6.61
N GLU A 183 0.94 22.31 7.81
CA GLU A 183 0.94 21.54 9.04
C GLU A 183 -0.43 20.88 9.27
N ALA A 184 -0.47 19.89 10.17
CA ALA A 184 -1.75 19.38 10.67
C ALA A 184 -2.40 20.43 11.60
N ALA A 185 -3.71 20.64 11.44
CA ALA A 185 -4.49 21.62 12.19
C ALA A 185 -3.96 23.07 12.06
N GLY A 186 -4.28 23.93 13.03
CA GLY A 186 -3.77 25.31 13.08
C GLY A 186 -4.12 26.12 11.82
N HIS A 187 -3.11 26.52 11.04
CA HIS A 187 -3.33 27.35 9.84
C HIS A 187 -3.92 26.57 8.64
N ALA A 188 -4.08 25.25 8.76
CA ALA A 188 -4.90 24.45 7.83
C ALA A 188 -6.40 24.68 8.04
N ILE A 189 -6.81 25.22 9.19
CA ILE A 189 -8.18 25.60 9.49
C ILE A 189 -8.44 27.02 8.98
N ARG A 190 -9.39 27.13 8.05
CA ARG A 190 -9.97 28.39 7.57
C ARG A 190 -11.49 28.32 7.68
N ARG A 191 -12.02 28.73 8.82
CA ARG A 191 -13.47 28.73 9.07
C ARG A 191 -14.21 29.66 8.11
N ASN A 192 -15.00 29.09 7.20
CA ASN A 192 -15.92 29.84 6.36
C ASN A 192 -17.33 29.22 6.42
N PRO A 193 -18.28 29.82 7.17
CA PRO A 193 -19.62 29.24 7.35
C PRO A 193 -20.48 29.23 6.07
N HIS A 194 -20.09 29.98 5.04
CA HIS A 194 -20.76 29.99 3.74
C HIS A 194 -20.11 29.05 2.71
N ASP A 195 -19.00 28.41 3.06
CA ASP A 195 -18.34 27.42 2.23
C ASP A 195 -18.84 26.02 2.59
N CYS A 196 -19.10 25.19 1.58
CA CYS A 196 -19.44 23.80 1.83
C CYS A 196 -18.27 23.05 2.52
N GLN A 197 -17.03 23.39 2.16
CA GLN A 197 -15.84 22.77 2.77
C GLN A 197 -15.59 23.25 4.21
N ARG A 198 -16.40 24.18 4.73
CA ARG A 198 -16.37 24.74 6.09
C ARG A 198 -14.97 25.19 6.54
N GLU A 199 -14.32 24.44 7.43
CA GLU A 199 -13.00 24.71 8.01
C GLU A 199 -11.82 24.40 7.11
N LYS A 200 -11.99 23.70 5.99
CA LYS A 200 -10.84 23.31 5.16
C LYS A 200 -10.23 24.49 4.43
N ARG A 201 -8.94 24.70 4.65
CA ARG A 201 -8.12 25.55 3.77
C ARG A 201 -7.76 24.80 2.49
N VAL A 202 -8.56 24.99 1.45
CA VAL A 202 -8.29 24.40 0.12
C VAL A 202 -6.93 24.83 -0.42
N VAL A 203 -6.10 23.87 -0.86
CA VAL A 203 -4.78 24.10 -1.47
C VAL A 203 -4.94 25.04 -2.65
N LEU A 204 -4.21 26.17 -2.69
CA LEU A 204 -4.32 27.17 -3.77
C LEU A 204 -5.74 27.75 -4.00
N GLY A 205 -6.68 27.52 -3.08
CA GLY A 205 -8.06 27.97 -3.17
C GLY A 205 -8.74 27.61 -4.50
N ARG A 206 -9.44 28.56 -5.11
CA ARG A 206 -10.20 28.35 -6.36
C ARG A 206 -9.33 27.92 -7.55
N VAL A 207 -8.01 28.15 -7.50
CA VAL A 207 -7.08 27.77 -8.57
C VAL A 207 -6.88 26.25 -8.62
N GLN A 208 -7.08 25.53 -7.50
CA GLN A 208 -6.96 24.06 -7.46
C GLN A 208 -7.77 23.40 -8.56
N ARG A 209 -9.04 23.82 -8.71
CA ARG A 209 -9.98 23.22 -9.68
C ARG A 209 -9.50 23.36 -11.12
N TRP A 210 -8.84 24.48 -11.42
CA TRP A 210 -8.27 24.70 -12.75
C TRP A 210 -7.02 23.84 -12.98
N LEU A 211 -6.14 23.73 -11.98
CA LEU A 211 -4.90 22.94 -12.07
C LEU A 211 -5.16 21.42 -12.13
N VAL A 212 -6.06 20.93 -11.29
CA VAL A 212 -6.46 19.51 -11.24
C VAL A 212 -7.29 19.14 -12.48
N GLY A 213 -7.97 20.11 -13.08
CA GLY A 213 -8.85 19.90 -14.21
C GLY A 213 -10.20 19.29 -13.81
N LYS A 214 -11.12 19.21 -14.79
CA LYS A 214 -12.51 18.83 -14.56
C LYS A 214 -12.70 17.43 -13.95
N HIS A 215 -11.85 16.48 -14.36
CA HIS A 215 -11.92 15.05 -14.02
C HIS A 215 -10.67 14.56 -13.27
N GLY A 216 -9.89 15.45 -12.66
CA GLY A 216 -8.64 15.08 -11.98
C GLY A 216 -8.82 14.54 -10.56
N LEU A 217 -10.04 14.58 -10.01
CA LEU A 217 -10.39 13.96 -8.73
C LEU A 217 -11.64 13.07 -8.89
N PRO A 218 -11.82 12.06 -8.03
CA PRO A 218 -12.86 11.03 -8.20
C PRO A 218 -14.26 11.61 -8.16
N GLU A 219 -15.11 11.30 -9.14
CA GLU A 219 -16.48 11.83 -9.27
C GLU A 219 -17.56 10.83 -8.80
N VAL A 220 -17.18 9.56 -8.60
CA VAL A 220 -18.05 8.45 -8.22
C VAL A 220 -17.38 7.58 -7.16
N ALA A 221 -18.19 6.94 -6.31
CA ALA A 221 -17.77 5.91 -5.37
C ALA A 221 -18.55 4.61 -5.63
N GLN A 222 -17.85 3.51 -5.85
CA GLN A 222 -18.44 2.19 -6.01
C GLN A 222 -18.52 1.48 -4.65
N LEU A 223 -19.72 1.42 -4.07
CA LEU A 223 -19.97 0.88 -2.74
C LEU A 223 -20.54 -0.54 -2.86
N SER A 224 -20.16 -1.42 -1.95
CA SER A 224 -20.79 -2.74 -1.84
C SER A 224 -21.03 -3.14 -0.39
N VAL A 225 -22.04 -3.96 -0.15
CA VAL A 225 -22.17 -4.75 1.07
C VAL A 225 -22.10 -6.22 0.69
N ILE A 226 -21.16 -6.95 1.27
CA ILE A 226 -21.00 -8.39 1.07
C ILE A 226 -21.41 -9.10 2.35
N ARG A 227 -22.30 -10.09 2.25
CA ARG A 227 -22.64 -11.00 3.34
C ARG A 227 -21.89 -12.31 3.16
N LEU A 228 -21.20 -12.73 4.21
CA LEU A 228 -20.57 -14.05 4.32
C LEU A 228 -21.08 -14.71 5.61
N GLY A 229 -22.12 -15.53 5.50
CA GLY A 229 -22.79 -16.12 6.67
C GLY A 229 -23.44 -15.04 7.55
N ASP A 230 -22.89 -14.86 8.75
CA ASP A 230 -23.29 -13.85 9.73
C ASP A 230 -22.34 -12.63 9.78
N LEU A 231 -21.38 -12.54 8.86
CA LEU A 231 -20.50 -11.38 8.65
C LEU A 231 -21.04 -10.48 7.54
N LEU A 232 -21.04 -9.16 7.77
CA LEU A 232 -21.24 -8.14 6.74
C LEU A 232 -19.97 -7.32 6.52
N LEU A 233 -19.60 -7.13 5.26
CA LEU A 233 -18.47 -6.32 4.83
C LEU A 233 -19.00 -5.07 4.12
N GLY A 234 -18.65 -3.89 4.62
CA GLY A 234 -18.92 -2.61 3.96
C GLY A 234 -17.71 -2.20 3.11
N VAL A 235 -17.84 -2.31 1.80
CA VAL A 235 -16.75 -2.09 0.85
C VAL A 235 -16.79 -0.63 0.38
N VAL A 236 -15.68 0.10 0.58
CA VAL A 236 -15.56 1.53 0.30
C VAL A 236 -14.29 1.86 -0.49
N PRO A 237 -14.36 2.77 -1.48
CA PRO A 237 -13.20 3.19 -2.26
C PRO A 237 -12.38 4.27 -1.54
N ALA A 238 -12.13 4.13 -0.24
CA ALA A 238 -11.50 5.17 0.56
C ALA A 238 -10.71 4.60 1.74
N GLU A 239 -9.86 5.43 2.33
CA GLU A 239 -9.23 5.20 3.63
C GLU A 239 -10.11 5.82 4.72
N VAL A 240 -10.85 4.98 5.44
CA VAL A 240 -11.82 5.43 6.44
C VAL A 240 -11.16 5.47 7.81
N THR A 241 -11.28 6.58 8.54
CA THR A 241 -10.78 6.66 9.92
C THR A 241 -11.52 5.70 10.85
N THR A 242 -10.92 5.38 11.98
CA THR A 242 -11.46 4.46 12.98
C THR A 242 -12.88 4.85 13.41
N ARG A 243 -13.13 6.14 13.69
CA ARG A 243 -14.48 6.58 14.10
C ARG A 243 -15.47 6.65 12.95
N ALA A 244 -15.03 7.05 11.75
CA ALA A 244 -15.89 7.04 10.57
C ALA A 244 -16.29 5.61 10.20
N GLY A 245 -15.37 4.65 10.32
CA GLY A 245 -15.63 3.22 10.13
C GLY A 245 -16.67 2.72 11.12
N ALA A 246 -16.47 2.97 12.41
CA ALA A 246 -17.43 2.61 13.45
C ALA A 246 -18.82 3.24 13.25
N GLN A 247 -18.90 4.47 12.74
CA GLN A 247 -20.17 5.11 12.38
C GLN A 247 -20.89 4.36 11.25
N ILE A 248 -20.16 3.99 10.20
CA ILE A 248 -20.71 3.27 9.04
C ILE A 248 -21.12 1.84 9.44
N GLU A 249 -20.27 1.12 10.17
CA GLU A 249 -20.53 -0.24 10.66
C GLU A 249 -21.79 -0.31 11.52
N ARG A 250 -22.00 0.66 12.42
CA ARG A 250 -23.23 0.78 13.21
C ARG A 250 -24.46 0.99 12.33
N ALA A 251 -24.40 1.92 11.37
CA ALA A 251 -25.51 2.19 10.46
C ALA A 251 -25.88 0.95 9.63
N MET A 252 -24.89 0.19 9.17
CA MET A 252 -25.08 -1.09 8.48
C MET A 252 -25.73 -2.14 9.40
N ALA A 253 -25.20 -2.33 10.61
CA ALA A 253 -25.71 -3.30 11.56
C ALA A 253 -27.17 -3.01 11.92
N ASP A 254 -27.49 -1.76 12.23
CA ASP A 254 -28.84 -1.34 12.63
C ASP A 254 -29.83 -1.48 11.47
N SER A 255 -29.42 -1.10 10.25
CA SER A 255 -30.24 -1.23 9.05
C SER A 255 -30.51 -2.69 8.66
N ALA A 256 -29.52 -3.57 8.82
CA ALA A 256 -29.66 -5.01 8.63
C ALA A 256 -30.62 -5.62 9.66
N ARG A 257 -30.46 -5.28 10.96
CA ARG A 257 -31.32 -5.78 12.05
C ARG A 257 -32.78 -5.38 11.86
N ALA A 258 -33.02 -4.10 11.54
CA ALA A 258 -34.34 -3.59 11.23
C ALA A 258 -34.99 -4.28 10.01
N SER A 259 -34.17 -4.92 9.17
CA SER A 259 -34.59 -5.64 7.97
C SER A 259 -34.59 -7.17 8.12
N GLY A 260 -34.47 -7.68 9.35
CA GLY A 260 -34.56 -9.12 9.64
C GLY A 260 -33.25 -9.91 9.59
N LEU A 261 -32.11 -9.25 9.38
CA LEU A 261 -30.79 -9.88 9.43
C LEU A 261 -30.02 -9.39 10.65
N THR A 262 -29.65 -10.30 11.56
CA THR A 262 -28.80 -9.97 12.71
C THR A 262 -27.38 -10.48 12.46
N PRO A 263 -26.47 -9.64 11.91
CA PRO A 263 -25.08 -10.05 11.73
C PRO A 263 -24.36 -10.18 13.08
N ARG A 264 -23.46 -11.16 13.18
CA ARG A 264 -22.54 -11.33 14.30
C ARG A 264 -21.43 -10.26 14.27
N ALA A 265 -20.96 -9.93 13.07
CA ALA A 265 -19.92 -8.95 12.86
C ALA A 265 -20.22 -8.10 11.62
N VAL A 266 -19.86 -6.83 11.70
CA VAL A 266 -19.92 -5.88 10.59
C VAL A 266 -18.59 -5.16 10.56
N THR A 267 -17.96 -5.05 9.39
CA THR A 267 -16.69 -4.35 9.29
C THR A 267 -16.48 -3.71 7.92
N ILE A 268 -15.65 -2.67 7.87
CA ILE A 268 -15.26 -2.01 6.63
C ILE A 268 -14.14 -2.75 5.92
N VAL A 269 -14.19 -2.71 4.59
CA VAL A 269 -13.08 -3.03 3.70
C VAL A 269 -12.79 -1.78 2.86
N GLY A 270 -11.72 -1.07 3.21
CA GLY A 270 -11.22 0.12 2.51
C GLY A 270 -10.55 -0.20 1.18
N LEU A 271 -10.15 0.87 0.46
CA LEU A 271 -9.30 0.80 -0.75
C LEU A 271 -9.83 -0.13 -1.86
N ALA A 272 -11.14 -0.30 -1.95
CA ALA A 272 -11.77 -1.27 -2.85
C ALA A 272 -12.68 -0.59 -3.89
N ASN A 273 -12.68 -1.09 -5.13
CA ASN A 273 -13.46 -0.58 -6.27
C ASN A 273 -13.12 0.86 -6.73
N GLY A 274 -12.11 1.49 -6.15
CA GLY A 274 -11.68 2.85 -6.49
C GLY A 274 -10.89 3.49 -5.34
N TYR A 275 -10.53 4.76 -5.50
CA TYR A 275 -9.84 5.52 -4.46
C TYR A 275 -10.30 6.98 -4.45
N MET A 276 -10.88 7.41 -3.33
CA MET A 276 -11.37 8.77 -3.07
C MET A 276 -10.71 9.43 -1.86
N GLN A 277 -9.44 9.10 -1.62
CA GLN A 277 -8.65 9.59 -0.49
C GLN A 277 -9.28 9.15 0.84
N TYR A 278 -9.33 10.05 1.83
CA TYR A 278 -9.72 9.75 3.20
C TYR A 278 -11.20 10.06 3.46
N VAL A 279 -11.76 9.38 4.45
CA VAL A 279 -13.10 9.66 4.98
C VAL A 279 -13.01 9.81 6.48
N THR A 280 -13.34 11.03 6.95
CA THR A 280 -13.40 11.40 8.36
C THR A 280 -14.84 11.66 8.80
N THR A 281 -15.09 11.54 10.10
CA THR A 281 -16.30 12.10 10.72
C THR A 281 -16.28 13.64 10.67
N ASP A 282 -17.44 14.30 10.87
CA ASP A 282 -17.50 15.78 10.92
C ASP A 282 -16.57 16.35 12.02
N ALA A 283 -16.48 15.68 13.17
CA ALA A 283 -15.61 16.10 14.26
C ALA A 283 -14.12 16.00 13.89
N GLU A 284 -13.69 14.88 13.30
CA GLU A 284 -12.31 14.70 12.83
C GLU A 284 -11.98 15.65 11.67
N TYR A 285 -12.92 15.86 10.76
CA TYR A 285 -12.81 16.84 9.68
C TYR A 285 -12.56 18.24 10.24
N GLY A 286 -13.23 18.60 11.34
CA GLY A 286 -13.06 19.86 12.07
C GLY A 286 -11.62 20.20 12.44
N GLU A 287 -10.81 19.18 12.72
CA GLU A 287 -9.40 19.33 13.14
C GLU A 287 -8.46 19.66 11.97
N GLN A 288 -8.84 19.32 10.74
CA GLN A 288 -8.02 19.50 9.54
C GLN A 288 -6.57 18.97 9.72
N THR A 289 -6.45 17.79 10.32
CA THR A 289 -5.27 16.93 10.16
C THR A 289 -5.16 16.46 8.70
N TYR A 290 -4.21 15.57 8.41
CA TYR A 290 -4.01 15.08 7.04
C TYR A 290 -5.29 14.44 6.48
N GLU A 291 -5.94 13.59 7.27
CA GLU A 291 -7.16 12.84 6.92
C GLU A 291 -8.33 13.79 6.66
N GLY A 292 -8.49 14.82 7.50
CA GLY A 292 -9.52 15.86 7.35
C GLY A 292 -9.29 16.73 6.11
N GLY A 293 -8.04 17.10 5.83
CA GLY A 293 -7.67 17.79 4.59
C GLY A 293 -7.92 16.95 3.34
N SER A 294 -7.70 15.64 3.45
CA SER A 294 -7.86 14.66 2.37
C SER A 294 -9.29 14.14 2.22
N THR A 295 -10.24 14.54 3.09
CA THR A 295 -11.66 14.22 2.94
C THR A 295 -12.32 15.11 1.89
N LEU A 296 -12.21 14.72 0.61
CA LEU A 296 -12.45 15.59 -0.55
C LEU A 296 -13.84 16.24 -0.61
N TYR A 297 -14.87 15.51 -0.21
CA TYR A 297 -16.28 15.88 -0.38
C TYR A 297 -16.88 16.58 0.85
N GLY A 298 -16.03 17.02 1.77
CA GLY A 298 -16.40 17.83 2.92
C GLY A 298 -16.87 17.02 4.13
N PRO A 299 -17.35 17.69 5.17
CA PRO A 299 -17.58 17.11 6.51
C PRO A 299 -18.65 16.01 6.54
N ASN A 300 -19.60 16.03 5.62
CA ASN A 300 -20.71 15.08 5.60
C ASN A 300 -20.35 13.72 4.96
N THR A 301 -19.12 13.53 4.48
CA THR A 301 -18.74 12.37 3.67
C THR A 301 -19.02 11.04 4.40
N ALA A 302 -18.55 10.87 5.65
CA ALA A 302 -18.80 9.65 6.42
C ALA A 302 -20.30 9.40 6.66
N ALA A 303 -21.08 10.44 6.96
CA ALA A 303 -22.51 10.32 7.22
C ALA A 303 -23.28 9.88 5.96
N VAL A 304 -22.92 10.41 4.78
CA VAL A 304 -23.52 9.99 3.51
C VAL A 304 -23.19 8.52 3.22
N LEU A 305 -21.94 8.10 3.39
CA LEU A 305 -21.54 6.71 3.19
C LEU A 305 -22.24 5.76 4.17
N ALA A 306 -22.41 6.15 5.44
CA ALA A 306 -23.15 5.37 6.43
C ALA A 306 -24.60 5.13 6.01
N VAL A 307 -25.28 6.16 5.47
CA VAL A 307 -26.65 6.02 4.94
C VAL A 307 -26.69 5.09 3.73
N GLU A 308 -25.77 5.24 2.78
CA GLU A 308 -25.76 4.43 1.55
C GLU A 308 -25.45 2.96 1.83
N LEU A 309 -24.44 2.68 2.66
CA LEU A 309 -24.11 1.31 3.06
C LEU A 309 -25.19 0.69 3.97
N GLY A 310 -25.82 1.48 4.85
CA GLY A 310 -26.99 1.05 5.61
C GLY A 310 -28.15 0.61 4.70
N ARG A 311 -28.44 1.39 3.64
CA ARG A 311 -29.46 1.02 2.64
C ARG A 311 -29.11 -0.26 1.88
N LEU A 312 -27.85 -0.44 1.51
CA LEU A 312 -27.37 -1.66 0.86
C LEU A 312 -27.50 -2.87 1.79
N ALA A 313 -27.10 -2.74 3.07
CA ALA A 313 -27.23 -3.79 4.07
C ALA A 313 -28.70 -4.19 4.30
N ALA A 314 -29.60 -3.20 4.39
CA ALA A 314 -31.03 -3.43 4.52
C ALA A 314 -31.64 -4.12 3.28
N THR A 315 -31.19 -3.74 2.08
CA THR A 315 -31.63 -4.38 0.83
C THR A 315 -31.18 -5.83 0.80
N LEU A 316 -29.90 -6.08 1.08
CA LEU A 316 -29.32 -7.42 1.11
C LEU A 316 -30.03 -8.32 2.14
N ALA A 317 -30.40 -7.77 3.30
CA ALA A 317 -31.15 -8.48 4.31
C ALA A 317 -32.55 -8.92 3.84
N ARG A 318 -33.25 -8.08 3.05
CA ARG A 318 -34.60 -8.37 2.57
C ARG A 318 -34.65 -9.28 1.34
N SER A 319 -33.77 -9.03 0.36
CA SER A 319 -33.87 -9.67 -0.96
C SER A 319 -32.78 -10.69 -1.24
N GLY A 320 -31.70 -10.71 -0.45
CA GLY A 320 -30.49 -11.48 -0.77
C GLY A 320 -29.76 -11.01 -2.03
N ALA A 321 -30.19 -9.90 -2.65
CA ALA A 321 -29.70 -9.42 -3.94
C ALA A 321 -29.41 -7.92 -3.91
N SER A 322 -28.66 -7.45 -4.92
CA SER A 322 -28.46 -6.02 -5.15
C SER A 322 -29.78 -5.28 -5.41
N PRO A 323 -29.90 -3.99 -5.04
CA PRO A 323 -31.02 -3.17 -5.48
C PRO A 323 -31.04 -3.07 -7.01
N VAL A 324 -32.21 -2.80 -7.60
CA VAL A 324 -32.26 -2.37 -9.00
C VAL A 324 -31.64 -0.98 -9.08
N ASN A 325 -30.43 -0.88 -9.62
CA ASN A 325 -29.73 0.37 -9.81
C ASN A 325 -29.12 0.46 -11.20
N ARG A 326 -29.16 1.66 -11.79
CA ARG A 326 -28.42 1.94 -13.02
C ARG A 326 -26.93 1.95 -12.69
N VAL A 327 -26.17 1.02 -13.28
CA VAL A 327 -24.71 1.09 -13.29
C VAL A 327 -24.33 2.06 -14.40
N GLU A 328 -23.96 3.29 -14.03
CA GLU A 328 -23.49 4.27 -15.01
C GLU A 328 -22.17 3.80 -15.64
N GLN A 329 -21.97 4.12 -16.92
CA GLN A 329 -20.66 3.90 -17.55
C GLN A 329 -19.61 4.74 -16.83
N ILE A 330 -18.47 4.11 -16.55
CA ILE A 330 -17.32 4.82 -16.01
C ILE A 330 -16.49 5.32 -17.19
N ASP A 331 -16.52 6.62 -17.41
CA ASP A 331 -15.62 7.29 -18.33
C ASP A 331 -14.25 7.44 -17.67
N ALA A 332 -13.27 6.68 -18.16
CA ALA A 332 -11.89 6.80 -17.70
C ALA A 332 -11.16 7.89 -18.51
N TYR A 333 -10.54 8.84 -17.81
CA TYR A 333 -9.70 9.87 -18.41
C TYR A 333 -8.23 9.60 -18.07
N PRO A 334 -7.57 8.65 -18.76
CA PRO A 334 -6.16 8.40 -18.53
C PRO A 334 -5.39 9.68 -18.88
N GLY A 335 -4.70 10.25 -17.89
CA GLY A 335 -3.80 11.38 -18.12
C GLY A 335 -2.66 11.02 -19.08
N LYS A 336 -1.74 11.96 -19.29
CA LYS A 336 -0.57 11.70 -20.13
C LYS A 336 0.24 10.53 -19.55
N SER A 337 0.50 9.52 -20.37
CA SER A 337 1.36 8.41 -19.99
C SER A 337 2.81 8.89 -19.86
N GLU A 338 3.39 8.72 -18.68
CA GLU A 338 4.81 8.95 -18.43
C GLU A 338 5.52 7.61 -18.29
N THR A 339 6.69 7.46 -18.94
CA THR A 339 7.49 6.24 -18.82
C THR A 339 8.36 6.32 -17.56
N ILE A 340 7.80 5.95 -16.41
CA ILE A 340 8.51 5.95 -15.12
C ILE A 340 9.32 4.66 -14.94
N LEU A 341 8.72 3.51 -15.26
CA LEU A 341 9.41 2.22 -15.23
C LEU A 341 10.10 1.93 -16.56
N PRO A 342 11.23 1.19 -16.56
CA PRO A 342 11.84 0.69 -17.79
C PRO A 342 10.81 -0.13 -18.59
N ARG A 343 10.72 0.12 -19.90
CA ARG A 343 9.75 -0.55 -20.76
C ARG A 343 9.99 -2.07 -20.79
N ARG A 344 8.93 -2.86 -21.01
CA ARG A 344 9.04 -4.30 -21.33
C ARG A 344 9.84 -4.60 -22.59
N THR A 345 10.16 -3.59 -23.40
CA THR A 345 11.03 -3.70 -24.56
C THR A 345 12.43 -3.11 -24.34
N ALA A 346 12.72 -2.58 -23.15
CA ALA A 346 14.02 -1.99 -22.84
C ALA A 346 15.15 -3.02 -22.95
N GLY A 347 16.29 -2.56 -23.47
CA GLY A 347 17.47 -3.42 -23.65
C GLY A 347 17.35 -4.44 -24.80
N PRO A 348 18.37 -5.31 -24.94
CA PRO A 348 18.40 -6.38 -25.94
C PRO A 348 17.27 -7.41 -25.72
N ALA A 349 16.90 -8.10 -26.80
CA ALA A 349 16.00 -9.25 -26.76
C ALA A 349 16.65 -10.45 -26.00
N PRO A 350 15.86 -11.36 -25.40
CA PRO A 350 16.38 -12.45 -24.57
C PRO A 350 17.46 -13.29 -25.25
N GLU A 351 17.30 -13.56 -26.55
CA GLU A 351 18.21 -14.39 -27.36
C GLU A 351 19.62 -13.77 -27.50
N ARG A 352 19.74 -12.46 -27.22
CA ARG A 352 21.00 -11.71 -27.29
C ARG A 352 21.66 -11.53 -25.93
N VAL A 353 21.02 -11.96 -24.86
CA VAL A 353 21.55 -11.88 -23.49
C VAL A 353 22.06 -13.24 -23.07
N THR A 354 23.35 -13.32 -22.77
CA THR A 354 23.92 -14.52 -22.16
C THR A 354 23.70 -14.47 -20.64
N ARG A 355 22.66 -15.16 -20.17
CA ARG A 355 22.39 -15.36 -18.75
C ARG A 355 23.49 -16.19 -18.10
N VAL A 356 24.08 -15.68 -17.02
CA VAL A 356 25.17 -16.35 -16.31
C VAL A 356 25.27 -15.87 -14.88
N VAL A 357 25.51 -16.80 -13.96
CA VAL A 357 25.86 -16.50 -12.57
C VAL A 357 27.32 -16.04 -12.53
N LEU A 358 27.54 -14.80 -12.10
CA LEU A 358 28.85 -14.16 -12.09
C LEU A 358 29.62 -14.47 -10.79
N SER A 359 28.92 -14.50 -9.66
CA SER A 359 29.51 -14.83 -8.37
C SER A 359 28.45 -15.30 -7.38
N GLN A 360 28.84 -16.20 -6.48
CA GLN A 360 28.05 -16.65 -5.32
C GLN A 360 29.00 -16.74 -4.15
N VAL A 361 28.75 -15.99 -3.07
CA VAL A 361 29.65 -15.91 -1.93
C VAL A 361 28.84 -15.87 -0.64
N CYS A 362 29.28 -16.64 0.35
CA CYS A 362 28.78 -16.52 1.71
C CYS A 362 29.52 -15.42 2.47
N ALA A 363 28.78 -14.46 3.03
CA ALA A 363 29.33 -13.40 3.86
C ALA A 363 28.58 -13.39 5.21
N GLY A 364 29.13 -14.11 6.20
CA GLY A 364 28.47 -14.30 7.49
C GLY A 364 27.21 -15.16 7.33
N ASP A 365 26.06 -14.60 7.66
CA ASP A 365 24.73 -15.21 7.55
C ASP A 365 23.96 -14.76 6.30
N THR A 366 24.67 -14.24 5.30
CA THR A 366 24.11 -13.72 4.05
C THR A 366 24.76 -14.37 2.83
N LEU A 367 23.96 -14.99 1.98
CA LEU A 367 24.37 -15.43 0.65
C LEU A 367 24.23 -14.26 -0.32
N VAL A 368 25.34 -13.86 -0.95
CA VAL A 368 25.37 -12.80 -1.98
C VAL A 368 25.58 -13.43 -3.34
N VAL A 369 24.64 -13.21 -4.25
CA VAL A 369 24.68 -13.72 -5.62
C VAL A 369 24.69 -12.55 -6.59
N ARG A 370 25.58 -12.57 -7.58
CA ARG A 370 25.54 -11.65 -8.71
C ARG A 370 25.39 -12.42 -9.99
N TRP A 371 24.54 -11.92 -10.90
CA TRP A 371 24.35 -12.53 -12.20
C TRP A 371 24.13 -11.48 -13.29
N ARG A 372 24.27 -11.91 -14.54
CA ARG A 372 23.93 -11.12 -15.72
C ARG A 372 22.61 -11.61 -16.30
N ASP A 373 21.69 -10.69 -16.58
CA ASP A 373 20.36 -11.01 -17.12
C ASP A 373 19.77 -9.85 -17.94
N LEU A 374 18.49 -9.95 -18.25
CA LEU A 374 17.66 -8.93 -18.90
C LEU A 374 17.68 -7.58 -18.16
N HIS A 375 17.30 -6.53 -18.89
CA HIS A 375 17.02 -5.22 -18.30
C HIS A 375 15.80 -5.26 -17.38
N PRO A 376 15.70 -4.39 -16.35
CA PRO A 376 14.64 -4.45 -15.35
C PRO A 376 13.23 -4.60 -15.92
N GLY A 377 12.85 -3.78 -16.91
CA GLY A 377 11.50 -3.83 -17.50
C GLY A 377 11.16 -5.14 -18.24
N ARG A 378 12.17 -5.90 -18.67
CA ARG A 378 12.01 -7.23 -19.29
C ARG A 378 12.08 -8.37 -18.27
N LEU A 379 12.78 -8.16 -17.15
CA LEU A 379 12.91 -9.16 -16.10
C LEU A 379 11.70 -9.13 -15.15
N VAL A 380 11.20 -7.94 -14.81
CA VAL A 380 10.10 -7.70 -13.87
C VAL A 380 9.09 -6.67 -14.42
N PRO A 381 7.78 -6.83 -14.14
CA PRO A 381 7.16 -7.94 -13.39
C PRO A 381 7.19 -9.25 -14.17
N ALA A 382 7.23 -10.35 -13.43
CA ALA A 382 7.37 -11.71 -13.96
C ALA A 382 6.14 -12.55 -13.63
N ASP A 383 5.82 -13.54 -14.47
CA ASP A 383 4.72 -14.50 -14.23
C ASP A 383 5.09 -15.60 -13.20
N GLY A 384 6.18 -15.41 -12.45
CA GLY A 384 6.75 -16.35 -11.50
C GLY A 384 8.10 -15.85 -10.96
N PRO A 385 8.80 -16.66 -10.13
CA PRO A 385 10.05 -16.26 -9.51
C PRO A 385 11.13 -15.85 -10.54
N VAL A 386 11.92 -14.83 -10.20
CA VAL A 386 13.15 -14.49 -10.92
C VAL A 386 14.26 -15.49 -10.61
N LEU A 387 14.35 -15.91 -9.34
CA LEU A 387 15.33 -16.87 -8.87
C LEU A 387 14.77 -17.66 -7.68
N ARG A 388 15.40 -18.81 -7.42
CA ARG A 388 15.28 -19.55 -6.17
C ARG A 388 16.66 -19.85 -5.61
N ILE A 389 16.76 -19.91 -4.28
CA ILE A 389 17.91 -20.44 -3.58
C ILE A 389 17.54 -21.86 -3.16
N GLU A 390 18.39 -22.81 -3.51
CA GLU A 390 18.22 -24.21 -3.15
C GLU A 390 19.29 -24.64 -2.15
N ARG A 391 18.92 -25.53 -1.23
CA ARG A 391 19.80 -26.17 -0.25
C ARG A 391 19.99 -27.63 -0.59
N LEU A 392 21.22 -28.13 -0.48
CA LEU A 392 21.49 -29.55 -0.66
C LEU A 392 20.82 -30.37 0.45
N ALA A 393 20.00 -31.35 0.06
CA ALA A 393 19.27 -32.25 0.94
C ALA A 393 19.45 -33.70 0.47
N GLY A 394 20.33 -34.45 1.15
CA GLY A 394 20.75 -35.78 0.69
C GLY A 394 21.51 -35.67 -0.65
N GLU A 395 21.03 -36.36 -1.68
CA GLU A 395 21.54 -36.24 -3.05
C GLU A 395 20.79 -35.20 -3.89
N GLY A 396 19.71 -34.62 -3.33
CA GLY A 396 18.83 -33.66 -4.01
C GLY A 396 19.01 -32.22 -3.56
N TRP A 397 18.19 -31.34 -4.12
CA TRP A 397 18.16 -29.92 -3.81
C TRP A 397 16.73 -29.51 -3.49
N ASP A 398 16.52 -28.92 -2.31
CA ASP A 398 15.24 -28.38 -1.88
C ASP A 398 15.24 -26.87 -1.96
N VAL A 399 14.09 -26.26 -2.30
CA VAL A 399 13.97 -24.80 -2.31
C VAL A 399 14.02 -24.26 -0.88
N ALA A 400 15.03 -23.44 -0.60
CA ALA A 400 15.24 -22.80 0.69
C ALA A 400 14.67 -21.38 0.73
N ALA A 401 14.71 -20.65 -0.39
CA ALA A 401 14.11 -19.34 -0.53
C ALA A 401 13.84 -18.98 -2.00
N TRP A 402 13.03 -17.97 -2.25
CA TRP A 402 12.81 -17.36 -3.56
C TRP A 402 12.55 -15.87 -3.42
N ASP A 403 12.40 -15.15 -4.53
CA ASP A 403 12.23 -13.69 -4.56
C ASP A 403 10.90 -13.15 -4.02
N GLY A 404 10.01 -14.03 -3.56
CA GLY A 404 8.86 -13.68 -2.73
C GLY A 404 9.10 -13.81 -1.22
N ASP A 405 10.24 -14.34 -0.79
CA ASP A 405 10.57 -14.43 0.64
C ASP A 405 11.24 -13.13 1.11
N ARG A 406 10.73 -12.58 2.21
CA ARG A 406 11.14 -11.29 2.78
C ARG A 406 12.63 -11.21 3.15
N GLU A 407 13.31 -12.35 3.30
CA GLU A 407 14.74 -12.44 3.61
C GLU A 407 15.62 -12.21 2.37
N LEU A 408 15.04 -12.24 1.16
CA LEU A 408 15.75 -12.17 -0.12
C LEU A 408 15.50 -10.81 -0.80
N GLU A 409 16.56 -10.02 -0.96
CA GLU A 409 16.51 -8.78 -1.73
C GLU A 409 17.09 -8.97 -3.13
N ILE A 410 16.51 -8.32 -4.14
CA ILE A 410 17.07 -8.26 -5.50
C ILE A 410 17.23 -6.80 -5.93
N ARG A 411 18.43 -6.46 -6.40
CA ARG A 411 18.76 -5.12 -6.89
C ARG A 411 19.35 -5.16 -8.29
N ALA A 412 18.90 -4.24 -9.14
CA ALA A 412 19.55 -3.93 -10.40
C ALA A 412 20.79 -3.07 -10.10
N VAL A 413 21.99 -3.60 -10.34
CA VAL A 413 23.25 -2.94 -9.93
C VAL A 413 23.85 -2.09 -11.05
N ARG A 414 23.95 -2.63 -12.27
CA ARG A 414 24.65 -1.94 -13.37
C ARG A 414 24.20 -2.38 -14.75
N SER A 415 23.90 -1.41 -15.61
CA SER A 415 23.67 -1.67 -17.04
C SER A 415 24.95 -2.10 -17.76
N LEU A 416 24.85 -3.14 -18.59
CA LEU A 416 25.91 -3.56 -19.53
C LEU A 416 25.55 -3.19 -20.98
N GLY A 417 24.59 -2.28 -21.17
CA GLY A 417 24.08 -1.88 -22.47
C GLY A 417 23.45 -3.06 -23.22
N ARG A 418 23.97 -3.36 -24.42
CA ARG A 418 23.49 -4.47 -25.27
C ARG A 418 23.76 -5.87 -24.71
N ARG A 419 24.53 -5.99 -23.63
CA ARG A 419 24.85 -7.27 -22.97
C ARG A 419 23.92 -7.61 -21.80
N GLY A 420 22.89 -6.80 -21.56
CA GLY A 420 21.96 -6.99 -20.45
C GLY A 420 22.31 -6.10 -19.24
N TYR A 421 22.05 -6.62 -18.05
CA TYR A 421 22.17 -5.92 -16.77
C TYR A 421 22.83 -6.84 -15.73
N VAL A 422 23.58 -6.26 -14.80
CA VAL A 422 24.09 -6.98 -13.62
C VAL A 422 23.11 -6.81 -12.49
N TRP A 423 22.70 -7.93 -11.92
CA TRP A 423 21.82 -8.01 -10.76
C TRP A 423 22.58 -8.56 -9.56
N GLU A 424 22.13 -8.17 -8.36
CA GLU A 424 22.61 -8.71 -7.09
C GLU A 424 21.41 -9.18 -6.27
N ALA A 425 21.50 -10.39 -5.74
CA ALA A 425 20.58 -10.92 -4.74
C ALA A 425 21.33 -11.08 -3.43
N ARG A 426 20.68 -10.70 -2.33
CA ARG A 426 21.20 -10.86 -0.98
C ARG A 426 20.14 -11.60 -0.18
N TRP A 427 20.45 -12.83 0.21
CA TRP A 427 19.55 -13.65 1.00
C TRP A 427 20.11 -13.86 2.39
N TYR A 428 19.37 -13.40 3.39
CA TYR A 428 19.66 -13.63 4.79
C TYR A 428 19.17 -15.02 5.20
N HIS A 429 20.08 -15.99 5.31
CA HIS A 429 19.70 -17.38 5.63
C HIS A 429 19.56 -17.64 7.14
N GLY A 430 19.92 -16.66 7.97
CA GLY A 430 19.78 -16.72 9.42
C GLY A 430 20.52 -17.91 10.02
N ARG A 431 19.78 -18.86 10.61
CA ARG A 431 20.34 -20.07 11.24
C ARG A 431 20.36 -21.30 10.32
N VAL A 432 19.85 -21.17 9.09
CA VAL A 432 19.85 -22.27 8.13
C VAL A 432 21.25 -22.37 7.55
N ALA A 433 22.00 -23.41 7.93
CA ALA A 433 23.31 -23.71 7.37
C ALA A 433 23.22 -24.86 6.36
N GLY A 434 24.02 -24.80 5.32
CA GLY A 434 24.20 -25.88 4.36
C GLY A 434 24.77 -25.40 3.03
N PRO A 435 25.16 -26.33 2.16
CA PRO A 435 25.52 -25.99 0.81
C PRO A 435 24.30 -25.42 0.08
N PHE A 436 24.42 -24.18 -0.40
CA PHE A 436 23.38 -23.52 -1.17
C PHE A 436 23.81 -23.29 -2.62
N ARG A 437 22.84 -23.23 -3.52
CA ARG A 437 23.03 -22.72 -4.88
C ARG A 437 21.91 -21.78 -5.28
N VAL A 438 22.19 -20.84 -6.15
CA VAL A 438 21.15 -20.07 -6.83
C VAL A 438 20.69 -20.81 -8.07
N VAL A 439 19.41 -20.72 -8.38
CA VAL A 439 18.84 -21.14 -9.65
C VAL A 439 18.07 -19.96 -10.25
N LEU A 440 18.54 -19.48 -11.39
CA LEU A 440 17.87 -18.46 -12.19
C LEU A 440 16.80 -19.14 -13.03
N VAL A 441 15.53 -18.83 -12.77
CA VAL A 441 14.38 -19.56 -13.32
C VAL A 441 14.27 -19.35 -14.84
N ALA A 442 13.92 -20.42 -15.56
CA ALA A 442 13.72 -20.39 -17.02
C ALA A 442 12.69 -19.33 -17.44
N ARG A 443 12.90 -18.72 -18.60
CA ARG A 443 12.01 -17.73 -19.21
C ARG A 443 11.94 -17.91 -20.72
N PRO A 444 10.93 -17.36 -21.41
CA PRO A 444 10.91 -17.35 -22.87
C PRO A 444 12.22 -16.80 -23.44
N GLY A 445 12.94 -17.64 -24.18
CA GLY A 445 14.24 -17.30 -24.78
C GLY A 445 15.44 -17.35 -23.84
N LEU A 446 15.29 -17.74 -22.56
CA LEU A 446 16.39 -17.89 -21.60
C LEU A 446 16.24 -19.17 -20.77
N PRO A 447 17.19 -20.11 -20.84
CA PRO A 447 17.10 -21.34 -20.06
C PRO A 447 17.25 -21.07 -18.56
N GLU A 448 16.89 -22.08 -17.77
CA GLU A 448 17.24 -22.15 -16.35
C GLU A 448 18.78 -22.22 -16.23
N VAL A 449 19.34 -21.48 -15.28
CA VAL A 449 20.79 -21.50 -15.01
C VAL A 449 21.01 -21.68 -13.52
N ALA A 450 21.61 -22.80 -13.14
CA ALA A 450 22.05 -23.06 -11.78
C ALA A 450 23.48 -22.55 -11.57
N GLY A 451 23.70 -21.95 -10.40
CA GLY A 451 25.03 -21.63 -9.89
C GLY A 451 25.73 -22.85 -9.31
N HIS A 452 26.99 -22.67 -8.92
CA HIS A 452 27.72 -23.67 -8.14
C HIS A 452 27.22 -23.71 -6.69
N SER A 453 27.52 -24.83 -6.03
CA SER A 453 27.27 -25.01 -4.60
C SER A 453 28.26 -24.17 -3.78
N VAL A 454 27.75 -23.41 -2.82
CA VAL A 454 28.53 -22.58 -1.89
C VAL A 454 28.21 -22.99 -0.45
N PRO A 455 29.20 -23.31 0.38
CA PRO A 455 28.97 -23.53 1.79
C PRO A 455 28.65 -22.21 2.49
N CYS A 456 27.52 -22.22 3.17
CA CYS A 456 27.00 -21.29 4.16
C CYS A 456 26.34 -22.14 5.27
#